data_AF-A0A0L9TBX3-F1
#
_entry.id   AF-A0A0L9TBX3-F1
#
_cell.length_a   1.000
_cell.length_b   1.000
_cell.length_c   1.000
_cell.angle_alpha   90.00
_cell.angle_beta   90.00
_cell.angle_gamma   90.00
#
_symmetry.space_group_name_H-M   'P 1'
#
loop_
_entity.id
_entity.type
_entity.pdbx_description
1 polymer ?
#
loop_
_entity_poly.entity_id
_entity_poly.type
_entity_poly.pdbx_seq_one_letter_code
_entity_poly.pdbx_strand_id
1 'polypeptide(L)'
;MADSRRHRRRTAGASSSSQPRLANIDGWISDQGKHADFVNSWQERKIMAVKFIRLDFFRFYGFQFPNTFAEQGLTHLLEQKGCIYPDLIRVFYFNLRYRDGIISTKVKGVRMILDDDIWTNVAQLPIWDDAVKVHLGLEDFNRMMTFQSFLRHPERQTNRRQLLVGGFKVEERMIHYLIVWILCPRATNHAQCSEQDLLLLYGILNHIHIDWPALIADTMVKAKKSHSYQLPYALLISRILEFKGVSVEGELVQNIETVGTEIGDTTFHQMGFITRGRVLIHKDDDHPDVDEDDDMDTHMADPVSAAAPSDAGPSNIPSSSSTSMEEHFARLSKQLEDMSLAQKTHFEEIYEWQRSVDEYMVDQFLDLDVRLSNIENHLNIQPPERSPSPEF
;
A
#
# COMPACT_ATOMS: atom_id res chain seq x y z
N MET A 1 -2.50 -34.48 65.29
CA MET A 1 -3.57 -33.97 64.43
C MET A 1 -2.94 -32.90 63.55
N ALA A 2 -2.69 -33.26 62.30
CA ALA A 2 -1.74 -32.61 61.42
C ALA A 2 -2.42 -31.77 60.33
N ASP A 3 -1.77 -30.66 60.00
CA ASP A 3 -2.03 -29.74 58.89
C ASP A 3 -2.39 -30.43 57.58
N SER A 4 -3.51 -30.02 56.97
CA SER A 4 -3.88 -30.43 55.61
C SER A 4 -3.85 -29.24 54.67
N ARG A 5 -2.65 -29.01 54.11
CA ARG A 5 -2.40 -28.09 52.97
C ARG A 5 -3.19 -28.58 51.75
N ARG A 6 -4.07 -27.74 51.22
CA ARG A 6 -4.82 -28.01 49.97
C ARG A 6 -3.86 -27.99 48.78
N HIS A 7 -3.66 -29.15 48.14
CA HIS A 7 -2.99 -29.27 46.86
C HIS A 7 -3.86 -28.69 45.72
N ARG A 8 -3.37 -27.61 45.10
CA ARG A 8 -3.87 -27.07 43.84
C ARG A 8 -3.43 -28.00 42.70
N ARG A 9 -4.35 -28.83 42.19
CA ARG A 9 -4.16 -29.61 40.96
C ARG A 9 -3.95 -28.65 39.78
N ARG A 10 -2.75 -28.69 39.19
CA ARG A 10 -2.48 -28.14 37.85
C ARG A 10 -3.10 -29.08 36.82
N THR A 11 -4.17 -28.67 36.17
CA THR A 11 -4.60 -29.27 34.90
C THR A 11 -3.68 -28.73 33.81
N ALA A 12 -2.84 -29.61 33.26
CA ALA A 12 -2.08 -29.34 32.06
C ALA A 12 -3.08 -29.11 30.91
N GLY A 13 -3.29 -27.84 30.55
CA GLY A 13 -3.93 -27.49 29.29
C GLY A 13 -2.97 -27.89 28.19
N ALA A 14 -3.34 -28.90 27.41
CA ALA A 14 -2.66 -29.25 26.18
C ALA A 14 -2.60 -28.01 25.29
N SER A 15 -1.40 -27.47 25.09
CA SER A 15 -1.12 -26.57 23.98
C SER A 15 -1.41 -27.33 22.70
N SER A 16 -2.61 -27.12 22.15
CA SER A 16 -2.93 -27.46 20.79
C SER A 16 -2.00 -26.61 19.92
N SER A 17 -0.90 -27.21 19.48
CA SER A 17 -0.13 -26.68 18.36
C SER A 17 -1.10 -26.53 17.20
N SER A 18 -1.32 -25.28 16.78
CA SER A 18 -2.09 -24.97 15.59
C SER A 18 -1.33 -25.53 14.38
N GLN A 19 -1.53 -26.80 14.05
CA GLN A 19 -1.10 -27.32 12.76
C GLN A 19 -1.81 -26.51 11.68
N PRO A 20 -1.11 -26.05 10.63
CA PRO A 20 -1.74 -25.45 9.47
C PRO A 20 -2.73 -26.48 8.91
N ARG A 21 -4.02 -26.17 8.92
CA ARG A 21 -5.00 -26.97 8.16
C ARG A 21 -4.60 -26.85 6.70
N LEU A 22 -4.14 -27.93 6.07
CA LEU A 22 -4.09 -27.99 4.62
C LEU A 22 -5.54 -27.92 4.14
N ALA A 23 -5.94 -26.79 3.56
CA ALA A 23 -7.14 -26.76 2.74
C ALA A 23 -7.01 -27.87 1.68
N ASN A 24 -8.09 -28.61 1.44
CA ASN A 24 -8.09 -29.60 0.37
C ASN A 24 -8.16 -28.86 -0.97
N ILE A 25 -6.99 -28.55 -1.55
CA ILE A 25 -6.83 -27.75 -2.77
C ILE A 25 -7.22 -28.57 -4.03
N ASP A 26 -7.47 -29.88 -3.88
CA ASP A 26 -7.88 -30.76 -4.97
C ASP A 26 -9.17 -30.24 -5.66
N GLY A 27 -9.07 -30.02 -6.97
CA GLY A 27 -10.17 -29.50 -7.80
C GLY A 27 -10.27 -27.98 -7.90
N TRP A 28 -9.50 -27.21 -7.10
CA TRP A 28 -9.47 -25.75 -7.21
C TRP A 28 -8.65 -25.27 -8.41
N ILE A 29 -7.56 -25.97 -8.68
CA ILE A 29 -6.66 -25.77 -9.81
C ILE A 29 -6.78 -27.00 -10.72
N SER A 30 -7.21 -26.79 -11.96
CA SER A 30 -7.47 -27.90 -12.91
C SER A 30 -6.20 -28.53 -13.51
N ASP A 31 -5.01 -28.03 -13.20
CA ASP A 31 -3.74 -28.40 -13.81
C ASP A 31 -2.77 -28.86 -12.72
N GLN A 32 -2.31 -30.12 -12.81
CA GLN A 32 -1.52 -30.79 -11.79
C GLN A 32 -0.10 -30.20 -11.66
N GLY A 33 0.48 -29.67 -12.74
CA GLY A 33 1.77 -28.97 -12.67
C GLY A 33 1.65 -27.64 -11.92
N LYS A 34 0.54 -26.92 -12.16
CA LYS A 34 0.23 -25.67 -11.46
C LYS A 34 -0.13 -25.88 -9.98
N HIS A 35 -0.60 -27.07 -9.61
CA HIS A 35 -0.90 -27.39 -8.22
C HIS A 35 0.34 -27.35 -7.33
N ALA A 36 1.46 -27.93 -7.80
CA ALA A 36 2.73 -27.91 -7.07
C ALA A 36 3.28 -26.48 -6.91
N ASP A 37 3.24 -25.69 -7.97
CA ASP A 37 3.68 -24.28 -7.94
C ASP A 37 2.85 -23.44 -6.96
N PHE A 38 1.55 -23.70 -6.87
CA PHE A 38 0.68 -23.00 -5.92
C PHE A 38 1.08 -23.28 -4.48
N VAL A 39 1.24 -24.56 -4.13
CA VAL A 39 1.63 -24.98 -2.78
C VAL A 39 3.00 -24.40 -2.40
N ASN A 40 3.96 -24.44 -3.31
CA ASN A 40 5.33 -24.00 -3.03
C ASN A 40 5.54 -22.48 -2.97
N SER A 41 4.73 -21.69 -3.70
CA SER A 41 5.02 -20.25 -3.89
C SER A 41 3.84 -19.32 -3.65
N TRP A 42 2.61 -19.83 -3.52
CA TRP A 42 1.40 -18.99 -3.44
C TRP A 42 0.56 -19.21 -2.20
N GLN A 43 0.55 -20.41 -1.63
CA GLN A 43 -0.28 -20.74 -0.46
C GLN A 43 -0.02 -19.81 0.74
N GLU A 44 1.23 -19.38 0.93
CA GLU A 44 1.62 -18.50 2.04
C GLU A 44 1.64 -17.01 1.67
N ARG A 45 1.26 -16.63 0.45
CA ARG A 45 1.24 -15.21 0.08
C ARG A 45 0.31 -14.43 0.99
N LYS A 46 0.84 -13.32 1.51
CA LYS A 46 0.15 -12.46 2.46
C LYS A 46 -0.94 -11.67 1.74
N ILE A 47 -2.13 -11.68 2.32
CA ILE A 47 -3.26 -10.84 1.90
C ILE A 47 -3.17 -9.54 2.70
N MET A 48 -3.41 -8.40 2.03
CA MET A 48 -3.40 -7.11 2.69
C MET A 48 -4.47 -7.04 3.76
N ALA A 49 -4.14 -6.38 4.87
CA ALA A 49 -5.13 -6.07 5.90
C ALA A 49 -6.24 -5.22 5.28
N VAL A 50 -7.48 -5.70 5.43
CA VAL A 50 -8.65 -4.98 4.95
C VAL A 50 -8.91 -3.78 5.87
N LYS A 51 -9.14 -2.62 5.25
CA LYS A 51 -9.57 -1.40 5.93
C LYS A 51 -10.89 -0.95 5.32
N PHE A 52 -11.73 -0.32 6.14
CA PHE A 52 -12.92 0.37 5.66
C PHE A 52 -13.11 1.66 6.45
N ILE A 53 -13.92 2.56 5.92
CA ILE A 53 -14.27 3.83 6.55
C ILE A 53 -15.80 3.89 6.72
N ARG A 54 -16.26 4.75 7.62
CA ARG A 54 -17.67 5.21 7.67
C ARG A 54 -17.68 6.68 7.29
N LEU A 55 -17.99 7.00 6.05
CA LEU A 55 -17.91 8.36 5.50
C LEU A 55 -18.77 9.36 6.30
N ASP A 56 -19.95 8.93 6.78
CA ASP A 56 -20.82 9.76 7.62
C ASP A 56 -20.18 10.22 8.93
N PHE A 57 -19.29 9.41 9.51
CA PHE A 57 -18.56 9.81 10.71
C PHE A 57 -17.65 11.01 10.43
N PHE A 58 -17.06 11.12 9.24
CA PHE A 58 -16.19 12.24 8.87
C PHE A 58 -16.99 13.49 8.50
N ARG A 59 -18.21 13.34 8.00
CA ARG A 59 -19.14 14.48 7.80
C ARG A 59 -19.41 15.22 9.11
N PHE A 60 -19.44 14.53 10.24
CA PHE A 60 -19.60 15.15 11.57
C PHE A 60 -18.47 16.14 11.91
N TYR A 61 -17.25 15.86 11.45
CA TYR A 61 -16.07 16.72 11.61
C TYR A 61 -15.91 17.77 10.49
N GLY A 62 -16.91 17.91 9.61
CA GLY A 62 -16.92 18.92 8.55
C GLY A 62 -16.04 18.63 7.34
N PHE A 63 -15.52 17.40 7.20
CA PHE A 63 -14.78 17.00 6.01
C PHE A 63 -15.65 17.03 4.75
N GLN A 64 -15.07 17.45 3.61
CA GLN A 64 -15.74 17.52 2.31
C GLN A 64 -15.50 16.26 1.47
N PHE A 65 -14.38 15.57 1.67
CA PHE A 65 -14.02 14.36 0.94
C PHE A 65 -15.10 13.26 0.92
N PRO A 66 -15.97 13.09 1.94
CA PRO A 66 -17.09 12.16 1.83
C PRO A 66 -18.00 12.43 0.63
N ASN A 67 -18.19 13.70 0.26
CA ASN A 67 -18.99 14.08 -0.89
C ASN A 67 -18.21 13.87 -2.18
N THR A 68 -16.94 14.25 -2.22
CA THR A 68 -16.05 13.99 -3.37
C THR A 68 -15.95 12.49 -3.69
N PHE A 69 -15.88 11.62 -2.68
CA PHE A 69 -15.90 10.17 -2.92
C PHE A 69 -17.26 9.64 -3.37
N ALA A 70 -18.36 10.25 -2.92
CA ALA A 70 -19.69 9.90 -3.40
C ALA A 70 -19.86 10.28 -4.88
N GLU A 71 -19.38 11.46 -5.29
CA GLU A 71 -19.33 11.90 -6.70
C GLU A 71 -18.49 10.94 -7.55
N GLN A 72 -17.39 10.42 -6.99
CA GLN A 72 -16.55 9.41 -7.63
C GLN A 72 -17.15 7.99 -7.62
N GLY A 73 -18.33 7.79 -7.03
CA GLY A 73 -18.95 6.47 -6.88
C GLY A 73 -18.18 5.49 -5.99
N LEU A 74 -17.30 5.98 -5.12
CA LEU A 74 -16.42 5.15 -4.29
C LEU A 74 -17.04 4.70 -2.96
N THR A 75 -18.22 5.21 -2.59
CA THR A 75 -18.85 4.95 -1.29
C THR A 75 -18.95 3.46 -0.97
N HIS A 76 -19.48 2.65 -1.90
CA HIS A 76 -19.65 1.22 -1.67
C HIS A 76 -18.31 0.50 -1.42
N LEU A 77 -17.29 0.82 -2.22
CA LEU A 77 -15.96 0.23 -2.10
C LEU A 77 -15.26 0.62 -0.78
N LEU A 78 -15.39 1.88 -0.37
CA LEU A 78 -14.76 2.43 0.83
C LEU A 78 -15.39 1.92 2.14
N GLU A 79 -16.71 1.68 2.12
CA GLU A 79 -17.47 1.26 3.30
C GLU A 79 -17.73 -0.26 3.34
N GLN A 80 -17.11 -1.02 2.42
CA GLN A 80 -17.37 -2.44 2.25
C GLN A 80 -17.03 -3.24 3.51
N LYS A 81 -17.96 -4.11 3.92
CA LYS A 81 -17.82 -5.02 5.07
C LYS A 81 -18.15 -6.46 4.67
N GLY A 82 -17.74 -7.40 5.50
CA GLY A 82 -18.13 -8.80 5.39
C GLY A 82 -17.02 -9.75 5.79
N CYS A 83 -17.01 -10.89 5.14
CA CYS A 83 -16.00 -11.92 5.29
C CYS A 83 -15.19 -12.07 4.00
N ILE A 84 -14.00 -12.67 4.14
CA ILE A 84 -13.14 -13.03 3.02
C ILE A 84 -12.87 -14.53 3.02
N TYR A 85 -12.48 -15.04 1.85
CA TYR A 85 -12.09 -16.43 1.62
C TYR A 85 -10.60 -16.48 1.25
N PRO A 86 -9.66 -16.51 2.22
CA PRO A 86 -8.24 -16.30 1.97
C PRO A 86 -7.65 -17.23 0.91
N ASP A 87 -8.02 -18.50 0.96
CA ASP A 87 -7.43 -19.48 0.04
C ASP A 87 -7.97 -19.32 -1.38
N LEU A 88 -9.26 -19.04 -1.54
CA LEU A 88 -9.85 -18.71 -2.84
C LEU A 88 -9.27 -17.43 -3.43
N ILE A 89 -8.98 -16.41 -2.60
CA ILE A 89 -8.30 -15.19 -3.04
C ILE A 89 -6.90 -15.50 -3.59
N ARG A 90 -6.14 -16.38 -2.93
CA ARG A 90 -4.82 -16.80 -3.43
C ARG A 90 -4.94 -17.53 -4.76
N VAL A 91 -5.92 -18.43 -4.91
CA VAL A 91 -6.20 -19.12 -6.18
C VAL A 91 -6.62 -18.12 -7.26
N PHE A 92 -7.45 -17.13 -6.93
CA PHE A 92 -7.85 -16.05 -7.82
C PHE A 92 -6.62 -15.33 -8.40
N TYR A 93 -5.68 -14.91 -7.54
CA TYR A 93 -4.47 -14.24 -7.98
C TYR A 93 -3.49 -15.14 -8.71
N PHE A 94 -3.34 -16.39 -8.25
CA PHE A 94 -2.49 -17.38 -8.90
C PHE A 94 -2.94 -17.62 -10.36
N ASN A 95 -4.25 -17.74 -10.58
CA ASN A 95 -4.83 -17.94 -11.91
C ASN A 95 -5.10 -16.65 -12.69
N LEU A 96 -4.88 -15.47 -12.09
CA LEU A 96 -5.08 -14.17 -12.73
C LEU A 96 -4.25 -14.06 -14.02
N ARG A 97 -4.86 -13.63 -15.11
CA ARG A 97 -4.21 -13.36 -16.39
C ARG A 97 -4.61 -11.98 -16.86
N TYR A 98 -3.66 -11.28 -17.45
CA TYR A 98 -3.87 -10.02 -18.12
C TYR A 98 -3.42 -10.18 -19.57
N ARG A 99 -4.35 -9.96 -20.51
CA ARG A 99 -4.08 -9.98 -21.96
C ARG A 99 -4.96 -8.94 -22.63
N ASP A 100 -4.35 -8.06 -23.42
CA ASP A 100 -5.05 -7.08 -24.26
C ASP A 100 -6.06 -6.22 -23.47
N GLY A 101 -5.67 -5.77 -22.26
CA GLY A 101 -6.55 -4.99 -21.37
C GLY A 101 -7.56 -5.82 -20.59
N ILE A 102 -7.69 -7.12 -20.85
CA ILE A 102 -8.68 -8.00 -20.23
C ILE A 102 -8.05 -8.76 -19.07
N ILE A 103 -8.63 -8.61 -17.88
CA ILE A 103 -8.32 -9.44 -16.71
C ILE A 103 -9.27 -10.63 -16.66
N SER A 104 -8.70 -11.82 -16.56
CA SER A 104 -9.45 -13.06 -16.36
C SER A 104 -8.82 -13.96 -15.31
N THR A 105 -9.63 -14.79 -14.67
CA THR A 105 -9.17 -15.79 -13.71
C THR A 105 -10.09 -17.00 -13.70
N LYS A 106 -9.68 -18.07 -13.02
CA LYS A 106 -10.46 -19.28 -12.85
C LYS A 106 -10.33 -19.77 -11.41
N VAL A 107 -11.44 -20.00 -10.73
CA VAL A 107 -11.47 -20.52 -9.34
C VAL A 107 -12.51 -21.62 -9.27
N LYS A 108 -12.13 -22.81 -8.75
CA LYS A 108 -13.02 -23.99 -8.65
C LYS A 108 -13.79 -24.30 -9.94
N GLY A 109 -13.11 -24.27 -11.08
CA GLY A 109 -13.75 -24.55 -12.38
C GLY A 109 -14.44 -23.36 -13.04
N VAL A 110 -14.85 -22.33 -12.27
CA VAL A 110 -15.58 -21.16 -12.76
C VAL A 110 -14.60 -20.17 -13.39
N ARG A 111 -14.77 -19.85 -14.68
CA ARG A 111 -14.02 -18.80 -15.37
C ARG A 111 -14.72 -17.46 -15.17
N MET A 112 -13.94 -16.43 -14.88
CA MET A 112 -14.43 -15.08 -14.64
C MET A 112 -13.59 -14.08 -15.43
N ILE A 113 -14.25 -13.10 -16.02
CA ILE A 113 -13.65 -11.92 -16.64
C ILE A 113 -14.07 -10.72 -15.78
N LEU A 114 -13.13 -9.81 -15.53
CA LEU A 114 -13.40 -8.55 -14.82
C LEU A 114 -13.86 -7.52 -15.84
N ASP A 115 -15.15 -7.58 -16.14
CA ASP A 115 -15.88 -6.76 -17.09
C ASP A 115 -16.78 -5.73 -16.37
N ASP A 116 -17.45 -4.91 -17.17
CA ASP A 116 -18.36 -3.85 -16.71
C ASP A 116 -19.46 -4.39 -15.79
N ASP A 117 -19.92 -5.62 -16.01
CA ASP A 117 -20.88 -6.30 -15.12
C ASP A 117 -20.31 -6.49 -13.72
N ILE A 118 -19.03 -6.88 -13.59
CA ILE A 118 -18.38 -6.96 -12.28
C ILE A 118 -18.23 -5.57 -11.65
N TRP A 119 -17.77 -4.58 -12.43
CA TRP A 119 -17.49 -3.26 -11.89
C TRP A 119 -18.76 -2.55 -11.42
N THR A 120 -19.85 -2.65 -12.18
CA THR A 120 -21.13 -2.00 -11.85
C THR A 120 -21.92 -2.77 -10.81
N ASN A 121 -22.02 -4.10 -10.89
CA ASN A 121 -22.91 -4.87 -10.00
C ASN A 121 -22.24 -5.31 -8.71
N VAL A 122 -20.92 -5.56 -8.73
CA VAL A 122 -20.19 -6.05 -7.56
C VAL A 122 -19.43 -4.92 -6.86
N ALA A 123 -18.63 -4.16 -7.62
CA ALA A 123 -17.88 -3.04 -7.03
C ALA A 123 -18.75 -1.80 -6.83
N GLN A 124 -19.86 -1.67 -7.57
CA GLN A 124 -20.73 -0.50 -7.63
C GLN A 124 -19.97 0.77 -8.07
N LEU A 125 -19.02 0.59 -8.98
CA LEU A 125 -18.27 1.68 -9.58
C LEU A 125 -19.00 2.16 -10.83
N PRO A 126 -19.15 3.49 -11.01
CA PRO A 126 -19.64 4.06 -12.26
C PRO A 126 -18.61 3.84 -13.37
N ILE A 127 -19.11 3.70 -14.59
CA ILE A 127 -18.31 3.67 -15.81
C ILE A 127 -18.62 4.96 -16.55
N TRP A 128 -17.63 5.86 -16.62
CA TRP A 128 -17.78 7.14 -17.29
C TRP A 128 -17.10 7.12 -18.65
N ASP A 129 -17.75 7.72 -19.64
CA ASP A 129 -17.19 7.86 -20.99
C ASP A 129 -15.96 8.79 -21.02
N ASP A 130 -15.86 9.72 -20.08
CA ASP A 130 -14.77 10.68 -19.91
C ASP A 130 -13.77 10.29 -18.80
N ALA A 131 -13.80 9.03 -18.34
CA ALA A 131 -12.89 8.55 -17.31
C ALA A 131 -11.41 8.63 -17.76
N VAL A 132 -10.55 9.12 -16.87
CA VAL A 132 -9.11 9.28 -17.10
C VAL A 132 -8.33 8.28 -16.26
N LYS A 133 -7.37 7.59 -16.87
CA LYS A 133 -6.39 6.73 -16.19
C LYS A 133 -5.31 7.57 -15.51
N VAL A 134 -5.72 8.38 -14.54
CA VAL A 134 -4.89 9.37 -13.83
C VAL A 134 -3.61 8.74 -13.27
N HIS A 135 -3.66 7.48 -12.84
CA HIS A 135 -2.51 6.75 -12.30
C HIS A 135 -1.41 6.43 -13.33
N LEU A 136 -1.69 6.58 -14.62
CA LEU A 136 -0.72 6.44 -15.70
C LEU A 136 -0.07 7.78 -16.10
N GLY A 137 -0.52 8.89 -15.49
CA GLY A 137 -0.03 10.23 -15.75
C GLY A 137 -1.14 11.18 -16.20
N LEU A 138 -0.83 12.47 -16.13
CA LEU A 138 -1.66 13.56 -16.62
C LEU A 138 -0.77 14.52 -17.41
N GLU A 139 -1.30 15.07 -18.50
CA GLU A 139 -0.60 16.08 -19.29
C GLU A 139 -0.35 17.33 -18.41
N ASP A 140 0.83 17.95 -18.57
CA ASP A 140 1.28 19.10 -17.78
C ASP A 140 1.30 18.91 -16.25
N PHE A 141 1.27 17.67 -15.77
CA PHE A 141 1.32 17.38 -14.34
C PHE A 141 2.67 17.76 -13.71
N ASN A 142 2.67 18.84 -12.92
CA ASN A 142 3.85 19.24 -12.16
C ASN A 142 3.80 18.64 -10.75
N ARG A 143 4.49 17.50 -10.58
CA ARG A 143 4.60 16.77 -9.31
C ARG A 143 4.95 17.65 -8.11
N MET A 144 5.90 18.58 -8.25
CA MET A 144 6.37 19.40 -7.13
C MET A 144 5.36 20.49 -6.76
N MET A 145 4.81 21.17 -7.76
CA MET A 145 3.78 22.19 -7.55
C MET A 145 2.52 21.59 -6.91
N THR A 146 2.10 20.43 -7.40
CA THR A 146 0.96 19.68 -6.85
C THR A 146 1.23 19.25 -5.40
N PHE A 147 2.41 18.69 -5.12
CA PHE A 147 2.74 18.33 -3.73
C PHE A 147 2.72 19.54 -2.80
N GLN A 148 3.26 20.69 -3.25
CA GLN A 148 3.29 21.92 -2.47
C GLN A 148 1.89 22.48 -2.20
N SER A 149 0.96 22.37 -3.14
CA SER A 149 -0.41 22.87 -2.97
C SER A 149 -1.20 22.13 -1.87
N PHE A 150 -0.78 20.90 -1.53
CA PHE A 150 -1.38 20.09 -0.47
C PHE A 150 -0.79 20.40 0.92
N LEU A 151 0.33 21.10 1.01
CA LEU A 151 0.97 21.44 2.29
C LEU A 151 0.22 22.55 3.03
N ARG A 152 0.32 22.55 4.37
CA ARG A 152 -0.11 23.68 5.21
C ARG A 152 0.83 24.88 5.06
N HIS A 153 2.13 24.59 5.03
CA HIS A 153 3.22 25.55 5.02
C HIS A 153 4.20 25.23 3.89
N PRO A 154 3.86 25.50 2.62
CA PRO A 154 4.71 25.18 1.48
C PRO A 154 6.09 25.84 1.53
N GLU A 155 6.19 27.01 2.15
CA GLU A 155 7.43 27.77 2.35
C GLU A 155 8.46 27.07 3.26
N ARG A 156 8.01 26.16 4.14
CA ARG A 156 8.87 25.44 5.08
C ARG A 156 9.48 24.16 4.48
N GLN A 157 9.15 23.82 3.23
CA GLN A 157 9.61 22.61 2.56
C GLN A 157 11.11 22.69 2.20
N THR A 158 11.96 22.14 3.07
CA THR A 158 13.42 22.10 2.90
C THR A 158 13.92 20.83 2.20
N ASN A 159 13.19 19.72 2.32
CA ASN A 159 13.58 18.42 1.77
C ASN A 159 12.94 18.15 0.40
N ARG A 160 13.76 18.17 -0.66
CA ARG A 160 13.35 17.84 -2.05
C ARG A 160 13.43 16.35 -2.38
N ARG A 161 14.12 15.53 -1.58
CA ARG A 161 14.36 14.11 -1.88
C ARG A 161 13.22 13.17 -1.47
N GLN A 162 12.45 13.52 -0.45
CA GLN A 162 11.33 12.71 0.05
C GLN A 162 10.10 13.59 0.21
N LEU A 163 9.02 13.21 -0.47
CA LEU A 163 7.72 13.87 -0.40
C LEU A 163 6.96 13.30 0.79
N LEU A 164 7.03 13.92 1.96
CA LEU A 164 6.41 13.41 3.19
C LEU A 164 5.05 14.06 3.43
N VAL A 165 4.05 13.24 3.76
CA VAL A 165 2.66 13.73 3.92
C VAL A 165 2.36 14.35 5.28
N GLY A 166 3.31 14.34 6.23
CA GLY A 166 3.10 14.96 7.56
C GLY A 166 2.77 16.46 7.49
N GLY A 167 3.30 17.15 6.47
CA GLY A 167 3.03 18.57 6.23
C GLY A 167 1.70 18.86 5.51
N PHE A 168 0.94 17.83 5.09
CA PHE A 168 -0.31 18.04 4.37
C PHE A 168 -1.36 18.72 5.24
N LYS A 169 -2.25 19.47 4.59
CA LYS A 169 -3.53 19.88 5.16
C LYS A 169 -4.33 18.64 5.58
N VAL A 170 -5.18 18.79 6.59
CA VAL A 170 -5.84 17.67 7.28
C VAL A 170 -6.67 16.83 6.30
N GLU A 171 -7.40 17.49 5.40
CA GLU A 171 -8.26 16.84 4.41
C GLU A 171 -7.44 16.05 3.37
N GLU A 172 -6.44 16.66 2.77
CA GLU A 172 -5.53 16.03 1.81
C GLU A 172 -4.77 14.86 2.44
N ARG A 173 -4.39 14.99 3.72
CA ARG A 173 -3.76 13.91 4.48
C ARG A 173 -4.69 12.72 4.69
N MET A 174 -5.98 12.98 4.94
CA MET A 174 -7.01 11.94 5.09
C MET A 174 -7.30 11.25 3.76
N ILE A 175 -7.46 11.99 2.67
CA ILE A 175 -7.68 11.42 1.33
C ILE A 175 -6.48 10.56 0.93
N HIS A 176 -5.24 11.06 1.11
CA HIS A 176 -4.03 10.28 0.87
C HIS A 176 -4.03 8.95 1.65
N TYR A 177 -4.44 8.98 2.91
CA TYR A 177 -4.50 7.77 3.72
C TYR A 177 -5.51 6.75 3.15
N LEU A 178 -6.69 7.21 2.73
CA LEU A 178 -7.70 6.36 2.11
C LEU A 178 -7.23 5.79 0.77
N ILE A 179 -6.47 6.56 0.00
CA ILE A 179 -5.81 6.08 -1.22
C ILE A 179 -4.87 4.92 -0.88
N VAL A 180 -3.89 5.12 0.01
CA VAL A 180 -2.82 4.13 0.23
C VAL A 180 -3.22 2.92 1.09
N TRP A 181 -4.41 2.94 1.70
CA TRP A 181 -4.95 1.84 2.50
C TRP A 181 -6.12 1.10 1.86
N ILE A 182 -6.91 1.75 0.99
CA ILE A 182 -8.11 1.16 0.40
C ILE A 182 -8.06 1.18 -1.13
N LEU A 183 -7.89 2.35 -1.76
CA LEU A 183 -8.08 2.51 -3.21
C LEU A 183 -6.91 2.04 -4.05
N CYS A 184 -5.67 2.28 -3.61
CA CYS A 184 -4.42 1.84 -4.22
C CYS A 184 -3.48 1.35 -3.09
N PRO A 185 -3.85 0.25 -2.43
CA PRO A 185 -3.27 -0.10 -1.14
C PRO A 185 -1.82 -0.58 -1.26
N ARG A 186 -0.95 -0.13 -0.35
CA ARG A 186 0.42 -0.65 -0.21
C ARG A 186 0.76 -1.07 1.22
N ALA A 187 1.68 -2.01 1.37
CA ALA A 187 1.98 -2.63 2.68
C ALA A 187 2.81 -1.73 3.61
N THR A 188 3.63 -0.83 3.06
CA THR A 188 4.59 -0.02 3.82
C THR A 188 4.67 1.41 3.25
N ASN A 189 5.44 2.26 3.93
CA ASN A 189 5.77 3.61 3.47
C ASN A 189 4.54 4.52 3.26
N HIS A 190 3.60 4.49 4.20
CA HIS A 190 2.39 5.33 4.20
C HIS A 190 2.67 6.81 4.52
N ALA A 191 3.90 7.14 4.95
CA ALA A 191 4.33 8.50 5.27
C ALA A 191 4.97 9.23 4.07
N GLN A 192 5.40 8.51 3.04
CA GLN A 192 5.85 9.10 1.78
C GLN A 192 4.67 9.19 0.81
N CYS A 193 4.62 10.24 0.01
CA CYS A 193 3.71 10.43 -1.10
C CYS A 193 4.42 10.03 -2.40
N SER A 194 3.95 8.95 -3.03
CA SER A 194 4.41 8.56 -4.36
C SER A 194 3.82 9.48 -5.43
N GLU A 195 4.38 9.45 -6.63
CA GLU A 195 3.81 10.19 -7.76
C GLU A 195 2.40 9.71 -8.12
N GLN A 196 2.17 8.39 -8.07
CA GLN A 196 0.84 7.81 -8.24
C GLN A 196 -0.14 8.28 -7.16
N ASP A 197 0.31 8.41 -5.90
CA ASP A 197 -0.53 8.92 -4.81
C ASP A 197 -0.92 10.39 -5.08
N LEU A 198 0.03 11.19 -5.56
CA LEU A 198 -0.21 12.60 -5.90
C LEU A 198 -1.16 12.77 -7.06
N LEU A 199 -1.02 11.95 -8.11
CA LEU A 199 -1.92 11.94 -9.25
C LEU A 199 -3.35 11.60 -8.80
N LEU A 200 -3.53 10.54 -8.01
CA LEU A 200 -4.84 10.14 -7.49
C LEU A 200 -5.44 11.21 -6.57
N LEU A 201 -4.64 11.74 -5.65
CA LEU A 201 -5.07 12.82 -4.75
C LEU A 201 -5.48 14.08 -5.52
N TYR A 202 -4.68 14.47 -6.51
CA TYR A 202 -4.98 15.58 -7.42
C TYR A 202 -6.28 15.32 -8.21
N GLY A 203 -6.44 14.14 -8.81
CA GLY A 203 -7.64 13.79 -9.57
C GLY A 203 -8.91 13.84 -8.72
N ILE A 204 -8.85 13.30 -7.49
CA ILE A 204 -9.97 13.37 -6.54
C ILE A 204 -10.30 14.84 -6.21
N LEU A 205 -9.31 15.64 -5.82
CA LEU A 205 -9.51 17.02 -5.40
C LEU A 205 -9.94 17.98 -6.52
N ASN A 206 -9.61 17.65 -7.77
CA ASN A 206 -10.01 18.42 -8.95
C ASN A 206 -11.25 17.83 -9.66
N HIS A 207 -11.95 16.88 -9.01
CA HIS A 207 -13.16 16.25 -9.53
C HIS A 207 -12.98 15.62 -10.93
N ILE A 208 -11.78 15.12 -11.25
CA ILE A 208 -11.54 14.35 -12.47
C ILE A 208 -12.18 12.98 -12.30
N HIS A 209 -13.01 12.55 -13.26
CA HIS A 209 -13.52 11.17 -13.29
C HIS A 209 -12.35 10.19 -13.46
N ILE A 210 -11.97 9.50 -12.39
CA ILE A 210 -10.84 8.55 -12.41
C ILE A 210 -11.33 7.20 -12.88
N ASP A 211 -10.61 6.55 -13.79
CA ASP A 211 -10.86 5.16 -14.18
C ASP A 211 -10.47 4.19 -13.05
N TRP A 212 -11.35 4.09 -12.05
CA TRP A 212 -11.21 3.21 -10.88
C TRP A 212 -11.08 1.73 -11.26
N PRO A 213 -11.89 1.19 -12.21
CA PRO A 213 -11.68 -0.15 -12.72
C PRO A 213 -10.27 -0.40 -13.22
N ALA A 214 -9.70 0.49 -14.04
CA ALA A 214 -8.32 0.35 -14.52
C ALA A 214 -7.28 0.44 -13.39
N LEU A 215 -7.44 1.37 -12.43
CA LEU A 215 -6.53 1.45 -11.28
C LEU A 215 -6.52 0.15 -10.46
N ILE A 216 -7.70 -0.40 -10.16
CA ILE A 216 -7.86 -1.64 -9.40
C ILE A 216 -7.24 -2.80 -10.17
N ALA A 217 -7.54 -2.90 -11.47
CA ALA A 217 -6.99 -3.89 -12.38
C ALA A 217 -5.45 -3.88 -12.40
N ASP A 218 -4.85 -2.72 -12.63
CA ASP A 218 -3.39 -2.56 -12.69
C ASP A 218 -2.74 -2.88 -11.35
N THR A 219 -3.39 -2.50 -10.25
CA THR A 219 -2.92 -2.83 -8.90
C THR A 219 -2.97 -4.35 -8.63
N MET A 220 -4.02 -5.05 -9.09
CA MET A 220 -4.11 -6.51 -9.00
C MET A 220 -3.00 -7.19 -9.83
N VAL A 221 -2.74 -6.69 -11.03
CA VAL A 221 -1.68 -7.20 -11.92
C VAL A 221 -0.30 -6.98 -11.29
N LYS A 222 -0.04 -5.79 -10.73
CA LYS A 222 1.21 -5.49 -10.00
C LYS A 222 1.41 -6.43 -8.81
N ALA A 223 0.36 -6.65 -8.01
CA ALA A 223 0.40 -7.57 -6.88
C ALA A 223 0.66 -9.03 -7.30
N LYS A 224 0.17 -9.44 -8.47
CA LYS A 224 0.45 -10.76 -9.03
C LYS A 224 1.94 -10.92 -9.37
N LYS A 225 2.52 -9.94 -10.05
CA LYS A 225 3.89 -10.06 -10.61
C LYS A 225 4.98 -10.03 -9.52
N SER A 226 4.78 -9.30 -8.43
CA SER A 226 5.77 -9.18 -7.35
C SER A 226 5.40 -10.04 -6.14
N HIS A 227 6.27 -10.99 -5.76
CA HIS A 227 6.07 -11.86 -4.60
C HIS A 227 6.13 -11.11 -3.26
N SER A 228 6.88 -10.01 -3.18
CA SER A 228 6.99 -9.17 -1.97
C SER A 228 5.77 -8.28 -1.75
N TYR A 229 4.99 -8.03 -2.80
CA TYR A 229 3.72 -7.32 -2.68
C TYR A 229 2.70 -8.20 -1.94
N GLN A 230 1.81 -7.60 -1.16
CA GLN A 230 0.72 -8.33 -0.53
C GLN A 230 -0.51 -8.30 -1.44
N LEU A 231 -1.39 -9.29 -1.37
CA LEU A 231 -2.57 -9.38 -2.25
C LEU A 231 -3.67 -8.40 -1.80
N PRO A 232 -4.00 -7.35 -2.60
CA PRO A 232 -4.98 -6.35 -2.23
C PRO A 232 -6.43 -6.81 -2.49
N TYR A 233 -7.41 -5.94 -2.18
CA TYR A 233 -8.83 -6.08 -2.56
C TYR A 233 -9.53 -7.38 -2.15
N ALA A 234 -9.13 -7.97 -1.01
CA ALA A 234 -9.66 -9.25 -0.53
C ALA A 234 -11.20 -9.29 -0.43
N LEU A 235 -11.83 -8.20 0.06
CA LEU A 235 -13.29 -8.10 0.15
C LEU A 235 -13.95 -8.05 -1.23
N LEU A 236 -13.47 -7.18 -2.13
CA LEU A 236 -13.98 -7.09 -3.50
C LEU A 236 -13.90 -8.45 -4.21
N ILE A 237 -12.75 -9.12 -4.13
CA ILE A 237 -12.56 -10.45 -4.73
C ILE A 237 -13.52 -11.47 -4.13
N SER A 238 -13.73 -11.46 -2.81
CA SER A 238 -14.67 -12.38 -2.16
C SER A 238 -16.10 -12.17 -2.66
N ARG A 239 -16.53 -10.91 -2.87
CA ARG A 239 -17.83 -10.61 -3.47
C ARG A 239 -17.94 -11.02 -4.93
N ILE A 240 -16.86 -10.88 -5.70
CA ILE A 240 -16.81 -11.35 -7.10
C ILE A 240 -17.02 -12.88 -7.15
N LEU A 241 -16.36 -13.62 -6.25
CA LEU A 241 -16.49 -15.08 -6.17
C LEU A 241 -17.93 -15.50 -5.87
N GLU A 242 -18.56 -14.88 -4.87
CA GLU A 242 -19.97 -15.09 -4.54
C GLU A 242 -20.87 -14.79 -5.74
N PHE A 243 -20.69 -13.62 -6.36
CA PHE A 243 -21.51 -13.14 -7.48
C PHE A 243 -21.43 -14.07 -8.70
N LYS A 244 -20.25 -14.57 -9.04
CA LYS A 244 -20.05 -15.49 -10.17
C LYS A 244 -20.39 -16.95 -9.82
N GLY A 245 -20.89 -17.23 -8.61
CA GLY A 245 -21.38 -18.55 -8.20
C GLY A 245 -20.28 -19.56 -7.87
N VAL A 246 -19.10 -19.09 -7.46
CA VAL A 246 -18.06 -19.98 -6.93
C VAL A 246 -18.54 -20.55 -5.59
N SER A 247 -18.55 -21.88 -5.46
CA SER A 247 -18.95 -22.50 -4.19
C SER A 247 -17.96 -22.13 -3.08
N VAL A 248 -18.48 -21.52 -2.02
CA VAL A 248 -17.74 -21.15 -0.80
C VAL A 248 -18.00 -22.11 0.37
N GLU A 249 -18.78 -23.16 0.14
CA GLU A 249 -19.08 -24.16 1.16
C GLU A 249 -17.81 -24.93 1.55
N GLY A 250 -17.57 -25.06 2.86
CA GLY A 250 -16.40 -25.74 3.42
C GLY A 250 -15.10 -24.92 3.39
N GLU A 251 -15.13 -23.69 2.88
CA GLU A 251 -13.96 -22.81 2.81
C GLU A 251 -13.60 -22.16 4.14
N LEU A 252 -12.32 -21.80 4.29
CA LEU A 252 -11.90 -20.96 5.40
C LEU A 252 -12.54 -19.57 5.26
N VAL A 253 -13.36 -19.21 6.25
CA VAL A 253 -14.00 -17.90 6.34
C VAL A 253 -13.27 -17.05 7.36
N GLN A 254 -12.84 -15.86 6.95
CA GLN A 254 -12.28 -14.86 7.84
C GLN A 254 -13.19 -13.63 7.87
N ASN A 255 -13.78 -13.34 9.03
CA ASN A 255 -14.60 -12.14 9.22
C ASN A 255 -13.71 -10.91 9.41
N ILE A 256 -14.05 -9.82 8.74
CA ILE A 256 -13.35 -8.53 8.94
C ILE A 256 -13.92 -7.89 10.21
N GLU A 257 -13.20 -8.03 11.31
CA GLU A 257 -13.56 -7.43 12.60
C GLU A 257 -13.41 -5.90 12.55
N THR A 258 -14.32 -5.16 13.17
CA THR A 258 -14.32 -3.68 13.20
C THR A 258 -13.08 -3.10 13.88
N VAL A 259 -12.61 -3.74 14.95
CA VAL A 259 -11.50 -3.25 15.76
C VAL A 259 -10.19 -3.35 14.98
N GLY A 260 -9.53 -2.20 14.76
CA GLY A 260 -8.26 -2.13 14.04
C GLY A 260 -8.38 -2.16 12.51
N THR A 261 -9.58 -2.35 11.94
CA THR A 261 -9.82 -2.26 10.49
C THR A 261 -10.59 -1.00 10.09
N GLU A 262 -11.45 -0.49 10.98
CA GLU A 262 -12.17 0.77 10.77
C GLU A 262 -11.21 1.96 10.87
N ILE A 263 -11.26 2.84 9.88
CA ILE A 263 -10.59 4.14 9.86
C ILE A 263 -11.49 5.14 10.58
N GLY A 264 -11.02 5.68 11.71
CA GLY A 264 -11.79 6.52 12.62
C GLY A 264 -10.92 7.27 13.62
N ASP A 265 -11.39 7.49 14.85
CA ASP A 265 -10.70 8.33 15.85
C ASP A 265 -9.25 7.93 16.14
N THR A 266 -8.95 6.63 16.15
CA THR A 266 -7.58 6.14 16.38
C THR A 266 -6.63 6.55 15.25
N THR A 267 -7.15 6.69 14.02
CA THR A 267 -6.38 7.14 12.85
C THR A 267 -5.94 8.59 12.99
N PHE A 268 -6.79 9.47 13.54
CA PHE A 268 -6.42 10.87 13.78
C PHE A 268 -5.19 10.99 14.68
N HIS A 269 -5.19 10.26 15.79
CA HIS A 269 -4.07 10.24 16.73
C HIS A 269 -2.78 9.69 16.09
N GLN A 270 -2.89 8.63 15.28
CA GLN A 270 -1.76 8.07 14.54
C GLN A 270 -1.17 9.04 13.50
N MET A 271 -1.95 10.02 13.05
CA MET A 271 -1.52 11.06 12.11
C MET A 271 -1.01 12.33 12.79
N GLY A 272 -1.07 12.41 14.12
CA GLY A 272 -0.68 13.63 14.85
C GLY A 272 -1.76 14.72 14.83
N PHE A 273 -3.03 14.36 14.63
CA PHE A 273 -4.14 15.30 14.75
C PHE A 273 -4.71 15.30 16.16
N ILE A 274 -5.19 16.47 16.56
CA ILE A 274 -5.97 16.67 17.78
C ILE A 274 -7.33 17.26 17.42
N THR A 275 -8.33 17.00 18.27
CA THR A 275 -9.70 17.46 18.07
C THR A 275 -9.98 18.67 18.95
N ARG A 276 -10.38 19.79 18.35
CA ARG A 276 -10.88 21.01 19.02
C ARG A 276 -12.35 21.19 18.64
N GLY A 277 -13.26 20.64 19.47
CA GLY A 277 -14.69 20.62 19.17
C GLY A 277 -15.01 19.70 17.97
N ARG A 278 -15.46 20.28 16.85
CA ARG A 278 -15.70 19.55 15.59
C ARG A 278 -14.57 19.74 14.56
N VAL A 279 -13.48 20.40 14.93
CA VAL A 279 -12.37 20.70 14.02
C VAL A 279 -11.17 19.82 14.39
N LEU A 280 -10.55 19.23 13.38
CA LEU A 280 -9.27 18.55 13.49
C LEU A 280 -8.15 19.49 13.06
N ILE A 281 -7.13 19.61 13.90
CA ILE A 281 -5.93 20.41 13.63
C ILE A 281 -4.69 19.56 13.86
N HIS A 282 -3.57 19.96 13.26
CA HIS A 282 -2.29 19.33 13.57
C HIS A 282 -1.87 19.71 14.97
N LYS A 283 -1.27 18.75 15.69
CA LYS A 283 -0.77 18.98 17.05
C LYS A 283 0.24 20.13 17.11
N ASP A 284 1.04 20.30 16.06
CA ASP A 284 2.05 21.36 15.98
C ASP A 284 1.41 22.76 15.80
N ASP A 285 0.17 22.84 15.34
CA ASP A 285 -0.57 24.08 15.11
C ASP A 285 -1.39 24.50 16.36
N ASP A 286 -1.36 23.70 17.44
CA ASP A 286 -2.12 23.94 18.68
C ASP A 286 -1.52 25.06 19.56
N HIS A 287 -0.39 25.63 19.14
CA HIS A 287 0.30 26.73 19.82
C HIS A 287 0.60 27.91 18.87
N PRO A 288 -0.40 28.74 18.56
CA PRO A 288 -0.18 30.15 18.30
C PRO A 288 -0.22 30.89 19.65
N ASP A 289 0.75 31.77 19.92
CA ASP A 289 0.84 32.66 21.09
C ASP A 289 1.60 32.12 22.33
N VAL A 290 2.92 31.95 22.18
CA VAL A 290 3.86 32.35 23.26
C VAL A 290 5.07 33.03 22.61
N ASP A 291 4.86 34.23 22.06
CA ASP A 291 5.96 35.19 21.89
C ASP A 291 5.82 36.23 23.01
N GLU A 292 6.73 36.19 23.99
CA GLU A 292 7.42 37.32 24.62
C GLU A 292 8.09 36.88 25.93
N ASP A 293 9.43 36.97 25.91
CA ASP A 293 10.34 37.26 27.02
C ASP A 293 10.02 36.74 28.43
N ASP A 294 10.80 35.76 28.87
CA ASP A 294 11.42 35.84 30.20
C ASP A 294 12.87 35.34 30.09
N ASP A 295 13.76 36.30 29.91
CA ASP A 295 15.18 36.19 30.21
C ASP A 295 15.32 35.99 31.73
N MET A 296 15.84 34.84 32.16
CA MET A 296 16.64 34.75 33.39
C MET A 296 17.44 33.44 33.39
N ASP A 297 18.64 33.55 32.85
CA ASP A 297 19.88 33.22 33.56
C ASP A 297 20.02 31.79 34.13
N THR A 298 20.84 30.97 33.46
CA THR A 298 21.69 30.02 34.20
C THR A 298 23.05 29.94 33.54
N HIS A 299 23.98 30.65 34.18
CA HIS A 299 25.39 30.79 33.89
C HIS A 299 26.10 29.55 33.35
N MET A 300 26.91 29.82 32.32
CA MET A 300 28.06 29.03 31.90
C MET A 300 29.06 28.85 33.06
N ALA A 301 29.56 27.63 33.25
CA ALA A 301 30.86 27.42 33.87
C ALA A 301 31.56 26.19 33.27
N ASP A 302 32.66 26.48 32.58
CA ASP A 302 33.83 25.62 32.35
C ASP A 302 35.05 26.56 32.54
N PRO A 303 36.32 26.12 32.74
CA PRO A 303 36.87 24.75 32.77
C PRO A 303 37.99 24.51 33.84
N VAL A 304 38.62 23.31 33.80
CA VAL A 304 40.09 23.03 33.81
C VAL A 304 40.59 21.90 34.76
N SER A 305 41.32 20.98 34.11
CA SER A 305 42.21 19.85 34.45
C SER A 305 43.05 19.82 35.74
N ALA A 306 43.37 18.60 36.20
CA ALA A 306 44.74 18.17 36.58
C ALA A 306 44.92 16.63 36.75
N ALA A 307 45.89 16.09 35.99
CA ALA A 307 46.92 15.08 36.30
C ALA A 307 46.61 13.62 36.76
N ALA A 308 47.31 12.67 36.08
CA ALA A 308 47.49 11.23 36.35
C ALA A 308 48.79 10.97 37.17
N PRO A 309 49.46 9.76 37.24
CA PRO A 309 49.13 8.35 36.90
C PRO A 309 49.67 7.24 37.88
N SER A 310 49.46 5.95 37.52
CA SER A 310 50.29 4.71 37.78
C SER A 310 50.20 4.03 39.18
N ASP A 311 50.35 2.71 39.39
CA ASP A 311 50.98 1.60 38.64
C ASP A 311 50.60 0.18 39.19
N ALA A 312 50.94 -0.86 38.41
CA ALA A 312 51.29 -2.25 38.76
C ALA A 312 50.25 -3.41 38.83
N GLY A 313 50.26 -4.25 37.78
CA GLY A 313 50.65 -5.68 37.93
C GLY A 313 49.60 -6.79 37.74
N PRO A 314 49.76 -7.76 36.80
CA PRO A 314 48.70 -8.68 36.34
C PRO A 314 48.86 -10.14 36.84
N SER A 315 47.76 -10.92 36.86
CA SER A 315 47.73 -12.32 36.37
C SER A 315 46.37 -13.02 36.58
N ASN A 316 45.83 -13.56 35.47
CA ASN A 316 45.15 -14.86 35.23
C ASN A 316 43.97 -15.32 36.13
N ILE A 317 42.81 -15.86 35.71
CA ILE A 317 42.12 -16.44 34.52
C ILE A 317 40.71 -16.87 35.07
N PRO A 318 39.63 -17.20 34.32
CA PRO A 318 38.98 -16.59 33.15
C PRO A 318 37.51 -16.18 33.49
N SER A 319 36.99 -15.08 32.96
CA SER A 319 35.52 -14.96 32.83
C SER A 319 35.16 -14.01 31.72
N SER A 320 34.18 -14.47 30.96
CA SER A 320 33.64 -13.92 29.73
C SER A 320 33.33 -12.42 29.76
N SER A 321 33.49 -11.80 28.59
CA SER A 321 32.71 -10.67 28.05
C SER A 321 32.74 -9.32 28.79
N SER A 322 33.33 -8.31 28.13
CA SER A 322 32.93 -6.90 28.24
C SER A 322 33.62 -6.07 27.15
N THR A 323 33.12 -6.13 25.92
CA THR A 323 33.28 -5.02 24.96
C THR A 323 32.58 -3.78 25.55
N SER A 324 33.26 -2.64 25.62
CA SER A 324 32.68 -1.38 26.14
C SER A 324 31.33 -1.08 25.49
N MET A 325 30.32 -0.76 26.31
CA MET A 325 28.91 -0.57 25.87
C MET A 325 28.77 0.48 24.77
N GLU A 326 29.71 1.42 24.71
CA GLU A 326 29.74 2.51 23.74
C GLU A 326 30.09 2.00 22.33
N GLU A 327 31.02 1.05 22.22
CA GLU A 327 31.31 0.38 20.94
C GLU A 327 30.19 -0.56 20.50
N HIS A 328 29.40 -1.11 21.43
CA HIS A 328 28.22 -1.89 21.12
C HIS A 328 27.08 -1.02 20.58
N PHE A 329 26.89 0.17 21.18
CA PHE A 329 25.89 1.13 20.72
C PHE A 329 26.26 1.71 19.34
N ALA A 330 27.52 2.08 19.14
CA ALA A 330 28.00 2.55 17.84
C ALA A 330 27.85 1.49 16.73
N ARG A 331 28.00 0.20 17.07
CA ARG A 331 27.79 -0.91 16.14
C ARG A 331 26.30 -1.16 15.83
N LEU A 332 25.40 -1.04 16.81
CA LEU A 332 23.95 -1.14 16.59
C LEU A 332 23.39 0.01 15.74
N SER A 333 23.84 1.24 15.98
CA SER A 333 23.44 2.39 15.15
C SER A 333 23.90 2.22 13.71
N LYS A 334 25.16 1.79 13.50
CA LYS A 334 25.68 1.46 12.16
C LYS A 334 24.85 0.36 11.47
N GLN A 335 24.39 -0.66 12.19
CA GLN A 335 23.54 -1.73 11.65
C GLN A 335 22.11 -1.27 11.30
N LEU A 336 21.55 -0.32 12.05
CA LEU A 336 20.22 0.23 11.80
C LEU A 336 20.21 1.11 10.54
N GLU A 337 21.28 1.88 10.33
CA GLU A 337 21.46 2.71 9.13
C GLU A 337 21.69 1.85 7.88
N ASP A 338 22.52 0.81 7.98
CA ASP A 338 22.75 -0.13 6.88
C ASP A 338 21.46 -0.89 6.47
N MET A 339 20.57 -1.24 7.42
CA MET A 339 19.26 -1.86 7.14
C MET A 339 18.27 -0.89 6.48
N SER A 340 18.30 0.38 6.87
CA SER A 340 17.50 1.45 6.27
C SER A 340 17.92 1.70 4.82
N LEU A 341 19.23 1.72 4.54
CA LEU A 341 19.77 1.90 3.19
C LEU A 341 19.40 0.72 2.27
N ALA A 342 19.43 -0.53 2.76
CA ALA A 342 19.03 -1.71 1.97
C ALA A 342 17.52 -1.78 1.68
N GLN A 343 16.68 -1.33 2.62
CA GLN A 343 15.24 -1.23 2.38
C GLN A 343 14.91 -0.17 1.32
N LYS A 344 15.76 0.86 1.20
CA LYS A 344 15.67 1.88 0.15
C LYS A 344 16.15 1.35 -1.21
N THR A 345 17.24 0.56 -1.24
CA THR A 345 17.71 -0.17 -2.44
C THR A 345 16.61 -1.07 -3.04
N HIS A 346 15.83 -1.80 -2.24
CA HIS A 346 14.69 -2.61 -2.73
C HIS A 346 13.52 -1.76 -3.30
N PHE A 347 13.38 -0.51 -2.87
CA PHE A 347 12.36 0.41 -3.39
C PHE A 347 12.72 0.97 -4.78
N GLU A 348 14.00 1.16 -5.08
CA GLU A 348 14.47 1.66 -6.38
C GLU A 348 14.58 0.53 -7.43
N GLU A 349 14.83 -0.72 -7.03
CA GLU A 349 14.83 -1.85 -7.97
C GLU A 349 13.42 -2.20 -8.50
N ILE A 350 12.36 -2.00 -7.70
CA ILE A 350 10.97 -2.07 -8.21
C ILE A 350 10.70 -0.94 -9.22
N TYR A 351 11.35 0.22 -9.05
CA TYR A 351 11.25 1.33 -9.99
C TYR A 351 11.93 1.01 -11.33
N GLU A 352 13.11 0.38 -11.31
CA GLU A 352 13.84 -0.11 -12.50
C GLU A 352 13.08 -1.21 -13.27
N TRP A 353 12.39 -2.12 -12.57
CA TRP A 353 11.62 -3.18 -13.24
C TRP A 353 10.33 -2.67 -13.88
N GLN A 354 9.73 -1.63 -13.31
CA GLN A 354 8.55 -1.00 -13.89
C GLN A 354 8.90 -0.25 -15.19
N ARG A 355 10.09 0.35 -15.28
CA ARG A 355 10.58 0.99 -16.52
C ARG A 355 11.00 -0.03 -17.61
N SER A 356 11.56 -1.17 -17.20
CA SER A 356 11.93 -2.26 -18.12
C SER A 356 10.72 -2.87 -18.86
N VAL A 357 9.55 -2.92 -18.23
CA VAL A 357 8.31 -3.36 -18.90
C VAL A 357 7.86 -2.36 -19.96
N ASP A 358 8.07 -1.06 -19.73
CA ASP A 358 7.72 -0.02 -20.70
C ASP A 358 8.63 -0.08 -21.95
N GLU A 359 9.95 -0.29 -21.81
CA GLU A 359 10.90 -0.47 -22.94
C GLU A 359 10.60 -1.74 -23.77
N TYR A 360 10.14 -2.81 -23.11
CA TYR A 360 9.78 -4.06 -23.79
C TYR A 360 8.48 -3.96 -24.60
N MET A 361 7.51 -3.17 -24.13
CA MET A 361 6.30 -2.88 -24.91
C MET A 361 6.66 -2.08 -26.16
N VAL A 362 7.59 -1.13 -26.06
CA VAL A 362 8.08 -0.38 -27.23
C VAL A 362 8.73 -1.31 -28.26
N ASP A 363 9.55 -2.28 -27.83
CA ASP A 363 10.12 -3.31 -28.72
C ASP A 363 9.05 -4.15 -29.45
N GLN A 364 7.95 -4.51 -28.77
CA GLN A 364 6.84 -5.23 -29.42
C GLN A 364 6.13 -4.39 -30.48
N PHE A 365 6.02 -3.08 -30.26
CA PHE A 365 5.44 -2.17 -31.24
C PHE A 365 6.32 -1.99 -32.48
N LEU A 366 7.66 -1.91 -32.31
CA LEU A 366 8.60 -1.79 -33.43
C LEU A 366 8.70 -3.08 -34.27
N ASP A 367 8.60 -4.26 -33.63
CA ASP A 367 8.53 -5.54 -34.35
C ASP A 367 7.25 -5.67 -35.17
N LEU A 368 6.11 -5.24 -34.62
CA LEU A 368 4.85 -5.20 -35.33
C LEU A 368 4.92 -4.30 -36.58
N ASP A 369 5.62 -3.17 -36.48
CA ASP A 369 5.82 -2.23 -37.58
C ASP A 369 6.70 -2.80 -38.71
N VAL A 370 7.77 -3.52 -38.37
CA VAL A 370 8.61 -4.28 -39.32
C VAL A 370 7.80 -5.38 -40.02
N ARG A 371 6.93 -6.08 -39.28
CA ARG A 371 6.07 -7.12 -39.84
C ARG A 371 5.00 -6.55 -40.78
N LEU A 372 4.43 -5.40 -40.43
CA LEU A 372 3.51 -4.65 -41.29
C LEU A 372 4.20 -4.19 -42.58
N SER A 373 5.39 -3.60 -42.48
CA SER A 373 6.19 -3.16 -43.65
C SER A 373 6.54 -4.30 -44.61
N ASN A 374 6.86 -5.48 -44.08
CA ASN A 374 7.15 -6.66 -44.90
C ASN A 374 5.90 -7.22 -45.60
N ILE A 375 4.74 -7.15 -44.94
CA ILE A 375 3.45 -7.53 -45.55
C ILE A 375 3.08 -6.54 -46.67
N GLU A 376 3.27 -5.24 -46.45
CA GLU A 376 3.04 -4.20 -47.47
C GLU A 376 3.94 -4.40 -48.71
N ASN A 377 5.23 -4.73 -48.50
CA ASN A 377 6.18 -5.04 -49.57
C ASN A 377 5.83 -6.32 -50.34
N HIS A 378 5.26 -7.33 -49.68
CA HIS A 378 4.81 -8.57 -50.33
C HIS A 378 3.49 -8.43 -51.07
N LEU A 379 2.61 -7.54 -50.60
CA LEU A 379 1.32 -7.25 -51.24
C LEU A 379 1.42 -6.12 -52.28
N ASN A 380 2.60 -5.51 -52.44
CA ASN A 380 2.88 -4.38 -53.34
C ASN A 380 1.90 -3.20 -53.12
N ILE A 381 1.53 -2.97 -51.85
CA ILE A 381 0.63 -1.88 -51.47
C ILE A 381 1.47 -0.61 -51.44
N GLN A 382 1.18 0.32 -52.33
CA GLN A 382 1.80 1.64 -52.26
C GLN A 382 1.24 2.40 -51.03
N PRO A 383 2.11 3.09 -50.27
CA PRO A 383 1.63 3.97 -49.22
C PRO A 383 0.74 5.05 -49.84
N PRO A 384 -0.32 5.48 -49.15
CA PRO A 384 -1.18 6.54 -49.65
C PRO A 384 -0.34 7.81 -49.88
N GLU A 385 -0.47 8.44 -51.04
CA GLU A 385 0.19 9.72 -51.34
C GLU A 385 -0.18 10.73 -50.25
N ARG A 386 0.78 11.02 -49.37
CA ARG A 386 0.68 12.17 -48.48
C ARG A 386 0.72 13.42 -49.34
N SER A 387 -0.40 14.15 -49.34
CA SER A 387 -0.50 15.51 -49.83
C SER A 387 0.68 16.34 -49.30
N PRO A 388 1.39 17.10 -50.16
CA PRO A 388 2.50 17.93 -49.69
C PRO A 388 1.92 19.01 -48.77
N SER A 389 2.27 18.90 -47.49
CA SER A 389 1.96 19.94 -46.50
C SER A 389 3.07 20.99 -46.51
N PRO A 390 2.73 22.26 -46.27
CA PRO A 390 3.54 23.41 -46.67
C PRO A 390 4.79 23.56 -45.81
N GLU A 391 5.89 23.97 -46.41
CA GLU A 391 7.09 24.42 -45.69
C GLU A 391 6.75 25.66 -44.87
N PHE A 392 6.89 25.59 -43.53
CA PHE A 392 7.48 26.62 -42.69
C PHE A 392 7.96 26.03 -41.36
#